data_AF-A0A9W4FIM3-F1
#
_entry.id   AF-A0A9W4FIM3-F1
#
_cell.length_a   1.000
_cell.length_b   1.000
_cell.length_c   1.000
_cell.angle_alpha   90.00
_cell.angle_beta   90.00
_cell.angle_gamma   90.00
#
_symmetry.space_group_name_H-M   'P 1'
#
loop_
_entity.id
_entity.type
_entity.pdbx_description
1 polymer ?
#
loop_
_entity_poly.entity_id
_entity_poly.type
_entity_poly.pdbx_seq_one_letter_code
_entity_poly.pdbx_strand_id
1 'polypeptide(L)'
;MSLQGLVDATATALGGARELYGQAAQASGLPSTSGLQSLKTDLRASVDTVPATWRGAGGEGYKLTGGNGVAALDNVVGADARVGPQVVAASNESRDGRSGMNGVVSDTRAGVNAIAPSTDTPAGKTVLVNHLEGQLDRAKTLLTRSQQRGQMLATLIRSAGSGYGGLPMGGGGMPMGGGMGMPMGAMGGAMSPLGSLSALSGLTGKIPGLSGSSSPRRTASTRGAVPASSAAKIPVGEVSFAGRGTFPKGPAAMSEAIYAALDARGVTDPVARERWHDGYMTLTGRESGHNASVVNLSDSNAHGTQMSDGAPANSSRGPAQCIPSTFAAYHQPGTSTSIYEPVANIAASMNYVMERYGVDPDGSDLGKVSQANSAAAPRGY
;
A
#
# COMPACT_ATOMS: atom_id res chain seq x y z
N MET A 1 7.96 36.45 -13.08
CA MET A 1 8.36 35.17 -13.71
C MET A 1 7.63 35.06 -15.04
N SER A 2 8.28 34.65 -16.13
CA SER A 2 7.59 34.42 -17.41
C SER A 2 6.81 33.09 -17.36
N LEU A 3 5.80 32.95 -18.24
CA LEU A 3 4.99 31.73 -18.32
C LEU A 3 5.86 30.49 -18.64
N GLN A 4 6.81 30.66 -19.57
CA GLN A 4 7.80 29.64 -19.91
C GLN A 4 8.69 29.30 -18.70
N GLY A 5 9.16 30.32 -17.96
CA GLY A 5 9.97 30.11 -16.76
C GLY A 5 9.23 29.35 -15.66
N LEU A 6 7.90 29.51 -15.56
CA LEU A 6 7.07 28.74 -14.62
C LEU A 6 6.96 27.26 -15.03
N VAL A 7 6.76 27.00 -16.33
CA VAL A 7 6.75 25.64 -16.89
C VAL A 7 8.08 24.95 -16.65
N ASP A 8 9.19 25.63 -16.92
CA ASP A 8 10.55 25.09 -16.74
C ASP A 8 10.86 24.80 -15.26
N ALA A 9 10.47 25.71 -14.36
CA ALA A 9 10.60 25.50 -12.91
C ALA A 9 9.76 24.31 -12.43
N THR A 10 8.54 24.16 -12.94
CA THR A 10 7.67 23.02 -12.61
C THR A 10 8.26 21.72 -13.13
N ALA A 11 8.73 21.68 -14.37
CA ALA A 11 9.38 20.51 -14.96
C ALA A 11 10.62 20.10 -14.15
N THR A 12 11.44 21.07 -13.71
CA THR A 12 12.61 20.84 -12.86
C THR A 12 12.20 20.24 -11.50
N ALA A 13 11.19 20.81 -10.85
CA ALA A 13 10.70 20.33 -9.56
C ALA A 13 10.13 18.89 -9.65
N LEU A 14 9.34 18.59 -10.69
CA LEU A 14 8.81 17.25 -10.94
C LEU A 14 9.92 16.25 -11.31
N GLY A 15 10.94 16.70 -12.05
CA GLY A 15 12.14 15.93 -12.34
C GLY A 15 12.88 15.53 -11.07
N GLY A 16 13.17 16.49 -10.19
CA GLY A 16 13.78 16.23 -8.88
C GLY A 16 12.92 15.30 -8.02
N ALA A 17 11.61 15.52 -7.98
CA ALA A 17 10.67 14.64 -7.26
C ALA A 17 10.72 13.19 -7.78
N ARG A 18 10.85 12.99 -9.10
CA ARG A 18 11.03 11.68 -9.72
C ARG A 18 12.35 11.03 -9.34
N GLU A 19 13.43 11.80 -9.27
CA GLU A 19 14.77 11.30 -8.92
C GLU A 19 14.85 10.80 -7.48
N LEU A 20 14.04 11.34 -6.56
CA LEU A 20 13.98 10.88 -5.17
C LEU A 20 13.60 9.40 -5.02
N TYR A 21 12.86 8.82 -5.98
CA TYR A 21 12.51 7.39 -5.95
C TYR A 21 13.67 6.47 -6.35
N GLY A 22 14.76 7.03 -6.89
CA GLY A 22 15.93 6.26 -7.33
C GLY A 22 15.67 5.34 -8.53
N GLN A 23 16.58 4.39 -8.75
CA GLN A 23 16.36 3.31 -9.69
C GLN A 23 15.48 2.23 -9.04
N ALA A 24 14.59 1.62 -9.84
CA ALA A 24 13.71 0.55 -9.39
C ALA A 24 14.54 -0.71 -9.03
N ALA A 25 14.98 -0.80 -7.79
CA ALA A 25 15.64 -2.00 -7.28
C ALA A 25 14.66 -3.16 -7.33
N GLN A 26 15.10 -4.33 -7.81
CA GLN A 26 14.26 -5.51 -7.88
C GLN A 26 14.59 -6.48 -6.75
N ALA A 27 13.66 -6.65 -5.82
CA ALA A 27 13.75 -7.67 -4.79
C ALA A 27 12.63 -8.71 -4.96
N SER A 28 13.00 -9.98 -4.90
CA SER A 28 12.09 -11.13 -4.81
C SER A 28 12.14 -11.81 -3.43
N GLY A 29 13.02 -11.33 -2.54
CA GLY A 29 13.30 -11.89 -1.23
C GLY A 29 14.77 -11.69 -0.87
N LEU A 30 15.23 -12.37 0.18
CA LEU A 30 16.65 -12.42 0.53
C LEU A 30 17.32 -13.58 -0.22
N PRO A 31 18.41 -13.34 -0.98
CA PRO A 31 19.05 -14.37 -1.80
C PRO A 31 19.74 -15.46 -0.96
N SER A 32 20.04 -15.20 0.31
CA SER A 32 20.70 -16.12 1.23
C SER A 32 19.78 -17.23 1.76
N THR A 33 18.46 -17.01 1.77
CA THR A 33 17.53 -17.84 2.55
C THR A 33 17.52 -19.30 2.10
N SER A 34 17.53 -19.57 0.78
CA SER A 34 17.54 -20.93 0.24
C SER A 34 18.86 -21.65 0.55
N GLY A 35 20.00 -20.96 0.41
CA GLY A 35 21.31 -21.51 0.76
C GLY A 35 21.43 -21.88 2.23
N LEU A 36 20.90 -21.03 3.13
CA LEU A 36 20.89 -21.28 4.57
C LEU A 36 19.99 -22.46 4.94
N GLN A 37 18.86 -22.65 4.25
CA GLN A 37 17.99 -23.81 4.45
C GLN A 37 18.65 -25.12 4.00
N SER A 38 19.37 -25.11 2.87
CA SER A 38 20.15 -26.26 2.41
C SER A 38 21.26 -26.59 3.41
N LEU A 39 22.06 -25.60 3.81
CA LEU A 39 23.13 -25.78 4.79
C LEU A 39 22.61 -26.33 6.13
N LYS A 40 21.45 -25.85 6.59
CA LYS A 40 20.80 -26.38 7.79
C LYS A 40 20.45 -27.86 7.64
N THR A 41 19.90 -28.24 6.49
CA THR A 41 19.51 -29.62 6.20
C THR A 41 20.72 -30.53 6.17
N ASP A 42 21.79 -30.11 5.50
CA ASP A 42 23.05 -30.84 5.42
C ASP A 42 23.70 -30.99 6.80
N LEU A 43 23.74 -29.92 7.61
CA LEU A 43 24.29 -29.96 8.96
C LEU A 43 23.47 -30.87 9.89
N ARG A 44 22.14 -30.85 9.79
CA ARG A 44 21.28 -31.74 10.57
C ARG A 44 21.53 -33.20 10.21
N ALA A 45 21.63 -33.50 8.91
CA ALA A 45 21.97 -34.82 8.43
C ALA A 45 23.36 -35.29 8.93
N SER A 46 24.37 -34.41 8.95
CA SER A 46 25.70 -34.76 9.48
C SER A 46 25.68 -34.99 11.00
N VAL A 47 24.93 -34.17 11.74
CA VAL A 47 24.76 -34.30 13.20
C VAL A 47 24.05 -35.59 13.58
N ASP A 48 23.09 -36.05 12.77
CA ASP A 48 22.37 -37.29 13.04
C ASP A 48 23.17 -38.54 12.63
N THR A 49 24.01 -38.46 11.60
CA THR A 49 24.73 -39.61 11.02
C THR A 49 26.09 -39.90 11.66
N VAL A 50 26.91 -38.87 11.92
CA VAL A 50 28.27 -39.04 12.47
C VAL A 50 28.30 -39.73 13.84
N PRO A 51 27.38 -39.43 14.79
CA PRO A 51 27.41 -40.07 16.11
C PRO A 51 26.90 -41.52 16.12
N ALA A 52 26.30 -42.01 15.03
CA ALA A 52 25.98 -43.43 14.91
C ALA A 52 27.26 -44.29 14.87
N THR A 53 28.41 -43.68 14.55
CA THR A 53 29.71 -44.35 14.42
C THR A 53 30.73 -43.95 15.49
N TRP A 54 30.50 -42.86 16.25
CA TRP A 54 31.40 -42.34 17.30
C TRP A 54 30.72 -42.37 18.68
N ARG A 55 31.23 -43.16 19.63
CA ARG A 55 30.73 -43.24 21.02
C ARG A 55 31.69 -42.55 22.01
N GLY A 56 31.17 -42.11 23.16
CA GLY A 56 31.92 -41.41 24.21
C GLY A 56 31.90 -39.89 24.08
N ALA A 57 32.68 -39.20 24.93
CA ALA A 57 32.65 -37.75 25.09
C ALA A 57 32.86 -36.95 23.79
N GLY A 58 33.64 -37.48 22.84
CA GLY A 58 33.83 -36.84 21.52
C GLY A 58 32.57 -36.83 20.65
N GLY A 59 31.77 -37.90 20.70
CA GLY A 59 30.50 -37.97 19.96
C GLY A 59 29.42 -37.08 20.57
N GLU A 60 29.36 -36.98 21.90
CA GLU A 60 28.47 -36.06 22.61
C GLU A 60 28.84 -34.59 22.35
N GLY A 61 30.13 -34.25 22.37
CA GLY A 61 30.62 -32.91 22.04
C GLY A 61 30.34 -32.51 20.59
N TYR A 62 30.45 -33.46 19.65
CA TYR A 62 30.09 -33.25 18.25
C TYR A 62 28.59 -32.97 18.08
N LYS A 63 27.72 -33.78 18.72
CA LYS A 63 26.25 -33.54 18.71
C LYS A 63 25.89 -32.19 19.29
N LEU A 64 26.49 -31.82 20.42
CA LEU A 64 26.24 -30.54 21.10
C LEU A 64 26.62 -29.36 20.19
N THR A 65 27.83 -29.39 19.63
CA THR A 65 28.35 -28.32 18.77
C THR A 65 27.56 -28.19 17.48
N GLY A 66 27.26 -29.32 16.82
CA GLY A 66 26.46 -29.33 15.60
C GLY A 66 25.00 -28.95 15.85
N GLY A 67 24.40 -29.36 16.96
CA GLY A 67 23.06 -28.93 17.37
C GLY A 67 22.97 -27.42 17.60
N ASN A 68 23.98 -26.82 18.21
CA ASN A 68 24.08 -25.37 18.34
C ASN A 68 24.18 -24.67 16.97
N GLY A 69 24.91 -25.26 16.01
CA GLY A 69 24.97 -24.77 14.64
C GLY A 69 23.63 -24.84 13.90
N VAL A 70 22.87 -25.93 14.07
CA VAL A 70 21.50 -26.06 13.51
C VAL A 70 20.57 -25.00 14.11
N ALA A 71 20.60 -24.80 15.43
CA ALA A 71 19.78 -23.80 16.10
C ALA A 71 20.12 -22.37 15.64
N ALA A 72 21.41 -22.07 15.41
CA ALA A 72 21.84 -20.80 14.86
C ALA A 72 21.31 -20.58 13.44
N LEU A 73 21.37 -21.60 12.57
CA LEU A 73 20.82 -21.52 11.21
C LEU A 73 19.29 -21.37 11.22
N ASP A 74 18.58 -22.05 12.12
CA ASP A 74 17.12 -21.87 12.29
C ASP A 74 16.76 -20.44 12.68
N ASN A 75 17.51 -19.83 13.59
CA ASN A 75 17.29 -18.43 13.99
C ASN A 75 17.50 -17.47 12.81
N VAL A 76 18.55 -17.66 12.02
CA VAL A 76 18.85 -16.82 10.84
C VAL A 76 17.81 -17.02 9.74
N VAL A 77 17.44 -18.27 9.41
CA VAL A 77 16.38 -18.55 8.42
C VAL A 77 15.04 -17.97 8.87
N GLY A 78 14.74 -18.03 10.17
CA GLY A 78 13.55 -17.40 10.73
C GLY A 78 13.57 -15.87 10.64
N ALA A 79 14.73 -15.24 10.85
CA ALA A 79 14.91 -13.81 10.65
C ALA A 79 14.76 -13.43 9.16
N ASP A 80 15.36 -14.20 8.25
CA ASP A 80 15.23 -14.04 6.81
C ASP A 80 13.77 -14.09 6.36
N ALA A 81 12.99 -15.05 6.89
CA ALA A 81 11.57 -15.20 6.56
C ALA A 81 10.72 -14.00 7.01
N ARG A 82 11.13 -13.27 8.06
CA ARG A 82 10.46 -12.04 8.51
C ARG A 82 10.87 -10.81 7.71
N VAL A 83 12.15 -10.73 7.32
CA VAL A 83 12.71 -9.57 6.61
C VAL A 83 12.42 -9.61 5.11
N GLY A 84 12.50 -10.79 4.49
CA GLY A 84 12.33 -10.97 3.04
C GLY A 84 11.06 -10.32 2.48
N PRO A 85 9.87 -10.58 3.05
CA PRO A 85 8.63 -9.94 2.59
C PRO A 85 8.66 -8.41 2.68
N GLN A 86 9.30 -7.85 3.71
CA GLN A 86 9.39 -6.41 3.92
C GLN A 86 10.33 -5.73 2.90
N VAL A 87 11.40 -6.42 2.51
CA VAL A 87 12.31 -5.96 1.44
C VAL A 87 11.60 -5.96 0.08
N VAL A 88 10.78 -6.98 -0.20
CA VAL A 88 9.94 -7.03 -1.42
C VAL A 88 8.91 -5.91 -1.41
N ALA A 89 8.25 -5.67 -0.27
CA ALA A 89 7.29 -4.58 -0.11
C ALA A 89 7.94 -3.20 -0.36
N ALA A 90 9.14 -2.95 0.19
CA ALA A 90 9.90 -1.72 -0.07
C ALA A 90 10.31 -1.55 -1.53
N SER A 91 10.69 -2.65 -2.21
CA SER A 91 10.98 -2.65 -3.65
C SER A 91 9.74 -2.28 -4.47
N ASN A 92 8.57 -2.83 -4.13
CA ASN A 92 7.31 -2.52 -4.82
C ASN A 92 6.89 -1.06 -4.58
N GLU A 93 6.95 -0.57 -3.34
CA GLU A 93 6.60 0.82 -3.00
C GLU A 93 7.47 1.83 -3.77
N SER A 94 8.79 1.58 -3.89
CA SER A 94 9.68 2.42 -4.69
C SER A 94 9.32 2.40 -6.18
N ARG A 95 8.97 1.24 -6.74
CA ARG A 95 8.54 1.11 -8.15
C ARG A 95 7.24 1.85 -8.41
N ASP A 96 6.25 1.65 -7.54
CA ASP A 96 4.92 2.23 -7.68
C ASP A 96 4.96 3.74 -7.52
N GLY A 97 5.70 4.24 -6.53
CA GLY A 97 5.94 5.68 -6.34
C GLY A 97 6.63 6.32 -7.55
N ARG A 98 7.67 5.66 -8.10
CA ARG A 98 8.34 6.13 -9.32
C ARG A 98 7.42 6.13 -10.53
N SER A 99 6.62 5.08 -10.70
CA SER A 99 5.63 4.96 -11.77
C SER A 99 4.58 6.07 -11.67
N GLY A 100 4.04 6.32 -10.47
CA GLY A 100 3.12 7.41 -10.19
C GLY A 100 3.72 8.78 -10.54
N MET A 101 4.98 9.03 -10.17
CA MET A 101 5.66 10.27 -10.51
C MET A 101 5.92 10.43 -12.02
N ASN A 102 6.25 9.34 -12.72
CA ASN A 102 6.33 9.35 -14.19
C ASN A 102 4.98 9.74 -14.81
N GLY A 103 3.87 9.27 -14.22
CA GLY A 103 2.51 9.66 -14.60
C GLY A 103 2.28 11.16 -14.44
N VAL A 104 2.62 11.74 -13.29
CA VAL A 104 2.50 13.19 -13.04
C VAL A 104 3.33 14.00 -14.04
N VAL A 105 4.58 13.62 -14.30
CA VAL A 105 5.44 14.27 -15.30
C VAL A 105 4.81 14.19 -16.70
N SER A 106 4.30 13.02 -17.09
CA SER A 106 3.65 12.82 -18.40
C SER A 106 2.38 13.65 -18.54
N ASP A 107 1.50 13.64 -17.53
CA ASP A 107 0.26 14.40 -17.50
C ASP A 107 0.53 15.91 -17.55
N THR A 108 1.59 16.36 -16.86
CA THR A 108 2.02 17.76 -16.88
C THR A 108 2.45 18.18 -18.27
N ARG A 109 3.30 17.39 -18.93
CA ARG A 109 3.74 17.67 -20.31
C ARG A 109 2.56 17.69 -21.28
N ALA A 110 1.65 16.71 -21.17
CA ALA A 110 0.46 16.65 -22.02
C ALA A 110 -0.47 17.85 -21.80
N GLY A 111 -0.72 18.24 -20.55
CA GLY A 111 -1.55 19.38 -20.20
C GLY A 111 -0.96 20.71 -20.64
N VAL A 112 0.35 20.92 -20.45
CA VAL A 112 1.06 22.10 -20.96
C VAL A 112 0.91 22.20 -22.48
N ASN A 113 1.15 21.10 -23.21
CA ASN A 113 1.01 21.09 -24.68
C ASN A 113 -0.42 21.38 -25.14
N ALA A 114 -1.43 20.90 -24.40
CA ALA A 114 -2.84 21.15 -24.72
C ALA A 114 -3.27 22.60 -24.43
N ILE A 115 -2.72 23.23 -23.38
CA ILE A 115 -3.07 24.59 -22.97
C ILE A 115 -2.28 25.64 -23.76
N ALA A 116 -1.07 25.31 -24.21
CA ALA A 116 -0.15 26.21 -24.91
C ALA A 116 -0.82 27.12 -25.98
N PRO A 117 -1.71 26.62 -26.87
CA PRO A 117 -2.35 27.46 -27.89
C PRO A 117 -3.26 28.56 -27.35
N SER A 118 -3.71 28.46 -26.08
CA SER A 118 -4.62 29.43 -25.46
C SER A 118 -3.90 30.47 -24.59
N THR A 119 -2.59 30.34 -24.43
CA THR A 119 -1.79 31.13 -23.47
C THR A 119 -1.56 32.59 -23.88
N ASP A 120 -1.98 32.99 -25.08
CA ASP A 120 -2.02 34.39 -25.50
C ASP A 120 -3.14 35.17 -24.82
N THR A 121 -4.14 34.47 -24.27
CA THR A 121 -5.25 35.09 -23.52
C THR A 121 -4.99 35.10 -22.01
N PRO A 122 -5.50 36.10 -21.25
CA PRO A 122 -5.44 36.09 -19.79
C PRO A 122 -6.03 34.81 -19.17
N ALA A 123 -7.14 34.31 -19.73
CA ALA A 123 -7.78 33.09 -19.26
C ALA A 123 -6.90 31.85 -19.45
N GLY A 124 -6.28 31.67 -20.62
CA GLY A 124 -5.37 30.55 -20.87
C GLY A 124 -4.11 30.57 -19.99
N LYS A 125 -3.60 31.76 -19.66
CA LYS A 125 -2.50 31.91 -18.68
C LYS A 125 -2.92 31.41 -17.29
N THR A 126 -4.11 31.80 -16.81
CA THR A 126 -4.64 31.33 -15.52
C THR A 126 -4.85 29.81 -15.52
N VAL A 127 -5.39 29.24 -16.61
CA VAL A 127 -5.59 27.79 -16.73
C VAL A 127 -4.26 27.03 -16.66
N LEU A 128 -3.21 27.54 -17.31
CA LEU A 128 -1.89 26.92 -17.25
C LEU A 128 -1.31 26.94 -15.84
N VAL A 129 -1.37 28.09 -15.16
CA VAL A 129 -0.89 28.23 -13.78
C VAL A 129 -1.60 27.24 -12.86
N ASN A 130 -2.93 27.22 -12.89
CA ASN A 130 -3.74 26.31 -12.07
C ASN A 130 -3.44 24.83 -12.39
N HIS A 131 -3.18 24.50 -13.65
CA HIS A 131 -2.77 23.15 -14.04
C HIS A 131 -1.43 22.76 -13.42
N LEU A 132 -0.41 23.61 -13.53
CA LEU A 132 0.92 23.36 -13.00
C LEU A 132 0.91 23.23 -11.46
N GLU A 133 0.20 24.12 -10.77
CA GLU A 133 -0.01 24.02 -9.32
C GLU A 133 -0.68 22.70 -8.94
N GLY A 134 -1.74 22.33 -9.68
CA GLY A 134 -2.42 21.06 -9.49
C GLY A 134 -1.52 19.83 -9.66
N GLN A 135 -0.52 19.88 -10.54
CA GLN A 135 0.46 18.80 -10.71
C GLN A 135 1.52 18.77 -9.61
N LEU A 136 2.01 19.94 -9.18
CA LEU A 136 2.95 20.05 -8.06
C LEU A 136 2.34 19.52 -6.76
N ASP A 137 1.07 19.84 -6.48
CA ASP A 137 0.37 19.27 -5.34
C ASP A 137 0.22 17.75 -5.45
N ARG A 138 0.18 17.19 -6.67
CA ARG A 138 -0.05 15.75 -6.90
C ARG A 138 1.26 15.02 -6.63
N ALA A 139 2.35 15.58 -7.14
CA ALA A 139 3.69 15.15 -6.81
C ALA A 139 3.97 15.21 -5.30
N LYS A 140 3.59 16.31 -4.63
CA LYS A 140 3.75 16.47 -3.18
C LYS A 140 2.98 15.39 -2.41
N THR A 141 1.71 15.16 -2.73
CA THR A 141 0.92 14.10 -2.08
C THR A 141 1.55 12.72 -2.26
N LEU A 142 2.01 12.39 -3.47
CA LEU A 142 2.68 11.12 -3.74
C LEU A 142 3.97 10.96 -2.92
N LEU A 143 4.81 12.01 -2.89
CA LEU A 143 6.04 12.01 -2.09
C LEU A 143 5.77 11.84 -0.59
N THR A 144 4.79 12.56 -0.04
CA THR A 144 4.44 12.44 1.38
C THR A 144 3.96 11.04 1.72
N ARG A 145 3.10 10.44 0.89
CA ARG A 145 2.64 9.06 1.08
C ARG A 145 3.80 8.07 1.03
N SER A 146 4.68 8.19 0.04
CA SER A 146 5.80 7.27 -0.12
C SER A 146 6.82 7.44 1.02
N GLN A 147 7.01 8.66 1.52
CA GLN A 147 7.84 8.91 2.70
C GLN A 147 7.27 8.21 3.95
N GLN A 148 5.97 8.35 4.21
CA GLN A 148 5.31 7.71 5.35
C GLN A 148 5.44 6.18 5.30
N ARG A 149 5.20 5.60 4.12
CA ARG A 149 5.35 4.16 3.90
C ARG A 149 6.80 3.69 3.99
N GLY A 150 7.73 4.45 3.42
CA GLY A 150 9.16 4.16 3.53
C GLY A 150 9.63 4.15 4.99
N GLN A 151 9.15 5.07 5.82
CA GLN A 151 9.46 5.10 7.26
C GLN A 151 8.85 3.89 8.00
N MET A 152 7.61 3.52 7.68
CA MET A 152 6.96 2.32 8.23
C MET A 152 7.73 1.06 7.85
N LEU A 153 8.01 0.86 6.56
CA LEU A 153 8.73 -0.31 6.05
C LEU A 153 10.15 -0.38 6.61
N ALA A 154 10.85 0.75 6.74
CA ALA A 154 12.16 0.78 7.39
C ALA A 154 12.07 0.34 8.86
N THR A 155 10.98 0.68 9.56
CA THR A 155 10.74 0.25 10.93
C THR A 155 10.42 -1.24 11.01
N LEU A 156 9.59 -1.73 10.10
CA LEU A 156 9.28 -3.16 9.98
C LEU A 156 10.53 -3.99 9.68
N ILE A 157 11.36 -3.56 8.72
CA ILE A 157 12.64 -4.22 8.40
C ILE A 157 13.57 -4.24 9.62
N ARG A 158 13.73 -3.11 10.33
CA ARG A 158 14.54 -3.04 11.56
C ARG A 158 14.01 -3.98 12.65
N SER A 159 12.69 -4.00 12.85
CA SER A 159 12.06 -4.88 13.84
C SER A 159 12.18 -6.36 13.47
N ALA A 160 12.00 -6.71 12.19
CA ALA A 160 12.12 -8.06 11.67
C ALA A 160 13.57 -8.56 11.75
N GLY A 161 14.54 -7.67 11.52
CA GLY A 161 15.98 -7.93 11.58
C GLY A 161 16.55 -8.04 12.99
N SER A 162 15.78 -7.75 14.04
CA SER A 162 16.22 -7.94 15.44
C SER A 162 16.61 -9.39 15.77
N GLY A 163 16.18 -10.36 14.95
CA GLY A 163 16.55 -11.77 15.07
C GLY A 163 17.97 -12.12 14.63
N TYR A 164 18.70 -11.24 13.93
CA TYR A 164 20.06 -11.53 13.46
C TYR A 164 21.13 -11.50 14.58
N GLY A 165 20.77 -11.10 15.80
CA GLY A 165 21.70 -10.98 16.95
C GLY A 165 21.43 -11.94 18.13
N GLY A 166 20.41 -12.79 18.05
CA GLY A 166 20.06 -13.73 19.12
C GLY A 166 20.87 -15.01 19.06
N LEU A 167 22.11 -15.00 19.54
CA LEU A 167 22.80 -16.25 19.90
C LEU A 167 22.01 -16.93 21.04
N PRO A 168 21.78 -18.25 21.00
CA PRO A 168 21.38 -18.97 22.19
C PRO A 168 22.58 -18.95 23.14
N MET A 169 22.58 -18.04 24.11
CA MET A 169 23.46 -18.15 25.26
C MET A 169 23.10 -19.47 25.95
N GLY A 170 23.97 -20.46 25.78
CA GLY A 170 23.86 -21.76 26.41
C GLY A 170 23.68 -21.58 27.91
N GLY A 171 22.63 -22.22 28.43
CA GLY A 171 22.42 -22.32 29.87
C GLY A 171 23.62 -22.99 30.52
N GLY A 172 24.36 -22.21 31.30
CA GLY A 172 25.50 -22.66 32.08
C GLY A 172 25.84 -21.63 33.15
N GLY A 173 25.22 -21.79 34.32
CA GLY A 173 25.70 -21.32 35.63
C GLY A 173 26.02 -19.83 35.80
N MET A 174 25.17 -19.12 36.57
CA MET A 174 25.64 -17.95 37.31
C MET A 174 26.78 -18.35 38.27
N PRO A 175 27.74 -17.44 38.51
CA PRO A 175 27.87 -16.99 39.88
C PRO A 175 27.78 -15.47 39.98
N MET A 176 26.99 -15.03 40.96
CA MET A 176 26.95 -13.65 41.44
C MET A 176 28.34 -13.22 41.91
N GLY A 177 28.77 -12.02 41.52
CA GLY A 177 30.00 -11.43 42.02
C GLY A 177 30.22 -9.98 41.56
N GLY A 178 29.65 -9.05 42.33
CA GLY A 178 30.12 -7.68 42.62
C GLY A 178 30.78 -6.80 41.55
N GLY A 179 30.31 -5.54 41.44
CA GLY A 179 31.18 -4.46 40.99
C GLY A 179 30.50 -3.35 40.19
N MET A 180 30.20 -2.27 40.90
CA MET A 180 29.93 -0.90 40.46
C MET A 180 30.69 -0.42 39.19
N GLY A 181 30.05 0.42 38.35
CA GLY A 181 30.76 1.34 37.45
C GLY A 181 30.02 1.73 36.17
N MET A 182 29.30 2.86 36.20
CA MET A 182 29.12 3.71 35.01
C MET A 182 30.45 4.42 34.71
N PRO A 183 30.79 4.72 33.44
CA PRO A 183 30.51 6.08 32.97
C PRO A 183 30.13 6.22 31.49
N MET A 184 29.60 7.43 31.21
CA MET A 184 29.29 8.02 29.91
C MET A 184 30.44 8.08 28.90
N GLY A 185 30.06 8.06 27.61
CA GLY A 185 30.70 8.86 26.56
C GLY A 185 31.25 8.08 25.37
N ALA A 186 30.64 8.24 24.18
CA ALA A 186 31.36 8.40 22.90
C ALA A 186 30.39 8.62 21.72
N MET A 187 30.41 9.87 21.28
CA MET A 187 30.12 10.43 19.96
C MET A 187 30.60 9.54 18.79
N GLY A 188 29.81 9.42 17.71
CA GLY A 188 30.25 8.73 16.49
C GLY A 188 29.20 8.79 15.38
N GLY A 189 29.39 9.71 14.44
CA GLY A 189 28.40 10.18 13.46
C GLY A 189 27.83 9.13 12.49
N ALA A 190 26.53 9.30 12.21
CA ALA A 190 25.89 8.81 11.01
C ALA A 190 25.24 10.02 10.30
N MET A 191 25.78 10.31 9.12
CA MET A 191 25.42 11.42 8.25
C MET A 191 23.97 11.23 7.78
N SER A 192 23.10 12.20 8.07
CA SER A 192 21.75 12.27 7.50
C SER A 192 21.80 13.01 6.16
N PRO A 193 21.20 12.52 5.06
CA PRO A 193 20.97 13.32 3.88
C PRO A 193 19.67 14.12 4.09
N LEU A 194 19.71 15.13 4.96
CA LEU A 194 18.64 16.12 5.12
C LEU A 194 19.11 17.43 4.50
N GLY A 195 18.98 17.56 3.18
CA GLY A 195 19.56 18.70 2.46
C GLY A 195 18.87 19.16 1.17
N SER A 196 17.71 18.61 0.79
CA SER A 196 17.13 18.93 -0.55
C SER A 196 15.74 19.58 -0.56
N LEU A 197 15.16 19.96 0.59
CA LEU A 197 13.80 20.55 0.60
C LEU A 197 13.75 22.08 0.70
N SER A 198 14.91 22.76 0.76
CA SER A 198 14.97 24.23 0.82
C SER A 198 14.59 24.93 -0.50
N ALA A 199 14.42 24.20 -1.60
CA ALA A 199 14.07 24.78 -2.90
C ALA A 199 12.56 25.00 -3.11
N LEU A 200 11.68 24.46 -2.25
CA LEU A 200 10.23 24.60 -2.42
C LEU A 200 9.59 25.63 -1.46
N SER A 201 10.35 26.13 -0.47
CA SER A 201 9.87 27.12 0.50
C SER A 201 9.87 28.56 -0.04
N GLY A 202 10.56 28.81 -1.17
CA GLY A 202 10.77 30.17 -1.70
C GLY A 202 9.61 30.77 -2.51
N LEU A 203 8.54 30.01 -2.79
CA LEU A 203 7.46 30.47 -3.68
C LEU A 203 6.18 30.92 -2.94
N THR A 204 6.08 30.67 -1.63
CA THR A 204 4.86 30.94 -0.85
C THR A 204 4.83 32.33 -0.17
N GLY A 205 5.82 33.19 -0.41
CA GLY A 205 6.01 34.44 0.34
C GLY A 205 5.46 35.73 -0.28
N LYS A 206 4.76 35.71 -1.42
CA LYS A 206 4.36 36.95 -2.12
C LYS A 206 2.98 36.90 -2.79
N ILE A 207 1.92 36.59 -2.04
CA ILE A 207 0.54 36.92 -2.47
C ILE A 207 -0.30 37.23 -1.21
N PRO A 208 -0.70 38.49 -0.94
CA PRO A 208 -1.62 38.81 0.14
C PRO A 208 -3.06 38.57 -0.30
N GLY A 209 -3.79 37.80 0.50
CA GLY A 209 -5.25 37.76 0.51
C GLY A 209 -5.89 36.76 -0.45
N LEU A 210 -6.40 35.66 0.11
CA LEU A 210 -7.72 35.08 -0.24
C LEU A 210 -8.02 33.99 0.78
N SER A 211 -8.88 34.36 1.73
CA SER A 211 -9.66 33.45 2.55
C SER A 211 -10.70 32.76 1.66
N GLY A 212 -10.90 31.44 1.82
CA GLY A 212 -12.16 30.81 1.45
C GLY A 212 -12.09 29.60 0.50
N SER A 213 -12.71 28.52 0.98
CA SER A 213 -13.23 27.35 0.28
C SER A 213 -12.24 26.22 -0.05
N SER A 214 -12.22 25.25 0.86
CA SER A 214 -11.88 23.85 0.59
C SER A 214 -12.83 23.26 -0.46
N SER A 215 -12.31 22.93 -1.64
CA SER A 215 -12.97 22.01 -2.58
C SER A 215 -12.18 20.70 -2.67
N PRO A 216 -12.83 19.53 -2.73
CA PRO A 216 -12.16 18.24 -2.74
C PRO A 216 -11.51 17.99 -4.11
N ARG A 217 -10.29 17.46 -4.03
CA ARG A 217 -9.34 17.32 -5.13
C ARG A 217 -9.54 16.00 -5.88
N ARG A 218 -9.74 16.08 -7.20
CA ARG A 218 -9.87 14.95 -8.13
C ARG A 218 -8.59 14.10 -8.18
N THR A 219 -8.69 12.85 -7.72
CA THR A 219 -7.67 11.80 -7.86
C THR A 219 -7.51 11.35 -9.32
N ALA A 220 -6.41 10.65 -9.57
CA ALA A 220 -5.85 10.34 -10.88
C ALA A 220 -6.84 9.66 -11.83
N SER A 221 -6.83 10.12 -13.09
CA SER A 221 -7.50 9.50 -14.22
C SER A 221 -6.83 8.15 -14.52
N THR A 222 -7.33 7.08 -13.91
CA THR A 222 -7.16 5.72 -14.43
C THR A 222 -7.84 5.66 -15.79
N ARG A 223 -7.12 5.25 -16.84
CA ARG A 223 -7.71 5.07 -18.18
C ARG A 223 -8.91 4.14 -18.06
N GLY A 224 -10.10 4.65 -18.37
CA GLY A 224 -11.37 3.90 -18.30
C GLY A 224 -12.28 4.23 -17.11
N ALA A 225 -11.86 5.07 -16.16
CA ALA A 225 -12.72 5.45 -15.02
C ALA A 225 -13.73 6.54 -15.38
N VAL A 226 -14.99 6.30 -14.99
CA VAL A 226 -16.05 7.32 -15.00
C VAL A 226 -15.69 8.40 -13.98
N PRO A 227 -15.89 9.70 -14.29
CA PRO A 227 -15.59 10.78 -13.36
C PRO A 227 -16.28 10.59 -12.00
N ALA A 228 -15.64 11.13 -10.97
CA ALA A 228 -16.17 11.08 -9.61
C ALA A 228 -17.52 11.82 -9.51
N SER A 229 -18.47 11.24 -8.77
CA SER A 229 -19.74 11.86 -8.42
C SER A 229 -19.69 12.44 -7.01
N SER A 230 -20.29 13.60 -6.80
CA SER A 230 -20.44 14.21 -5.48
C SER A 230 -21.62 13.67 -4.67
N ALA A 231 -22.46 12.80 -5.27
CA ALA A 231 -23.66 12.29 -4.63
C ALA A 231 -23.34 11.16 -3.63
N ALA A 232 -24.02 11.15 -2.48
CA ALA A 232 -23.94 10.05 -1.49
C ALA A 232 -24.84 8.86 -1.82
N LYS A 233 -25.79 9.08 -2.71
CA LYS A 233 -26.65 8.06 -3.31
C LYS A 233 -26.85 8.45 -4.75
N ILE A 234 -26.68 7.49 -5.65
CA ILE A 234 -26.93 7.69 -7.08
C ILE A 234 -28.16 6.89 -7.51
N PRO A 235 -28.87 7.31 -8.57
CA PRO A 235 -29.86 6.45 -9.22
C PRO A 235 -29.20 5.15 -9.73
N VAL A 236 -29.91 4.03 -9.67
CA VAL A 236 -29.39 2.74 -10.17
C VAL A 236 -29.03 2.81 -11.65
N GLY A 237 -29.76 3.60 -12.43
CA GLY A 237 -29.45 3.84 -13.86
C GLY A 237 -28.16 4.64 -14.11
N GLU A 238 -27.59 5.29 -13.09
CA GLU A 238 -26.31 6.01 -13.19
C GLU A 238 -25.10 5.14 -12.78
N VAL A 239 -25.35 3.89 -12.34
CA VAL A 239 -24.28 2.93 -12.10
C VAL A 239 -23.64 2.56 -13.43
N SER A 240 -22.36 2.85 -13.56
CA SER A 240 -21.60 2.49 -14.74
C SER A 240 -20.96 1.11 -14.62
N PHE A 241 -20.94 0.39 -15.73
CA PHE A 241 -20.26 -0.90 -15.88
C PHE A 241 -18.93 -0.77 -16.65
N ALA A 242 -18.46 0.47 -16.88
CA ALA A 242 -17.22 0.74 -17.58
C ALA A 242 -15.97 0.43 -16.73
N GLY A 243 -14.82 0.22 -17.38
CA GLY A 243 -13.53 0.00 -16.70
C GLY A 243 -13.28 -1.44 -16.21
N ARG A 244 -14.19 -2.39 -16.50
CA ARG A 244 -13.92 -3.81 -16.26
C ARG A 244 -12.63 -4.22 -16.98
N GLY A 245 -11.72 -4.87 -16.27
CA GLY A 245 -10.43 -5.32 -16.82
C GLY A 245 -9.33 -4.26 -16.87
N THR A 246 -9.64 -2.98 -16.61
CA THR A 246 -8.66 -1.88 -16.70
C THR A 246 -8.00 -1.56 -15.35
N PHE A 247 -8.56 -2.04 -14.25
CA PHE A 247 -8.08 -1.74 -12.91
C PHE A 247 -7.00 -2.74 -12.44
N PRO A 248 -5.99 -2.28 -11.67
CA PRO A 248 -5.00 -3.16 -11.05
C PRO A 248 -5.65 -4.25 -10.17
N LYS A 249 -5.03 -5.43 -10.12
CA LYS A 249 -5.51 -6.60 -9.39
C LYS A 249 -4.44 -7.17 -8.46
N GLY A 250 -4.87 -8.01 -7.53
CA GLY A 250 -4.01 -8.69 -6.56
C GLY A 250 -3.93 -7.95 -5.21
N PRO A 251 -3.31 -8.58 -4.20
CA PRO A 251 -3.34 -8.08 -2.82
C PRO A 251 -2.81 -6.65 -2.65
N ALA A 252 -1.70 -6.30 -3.31
CA ALA A 252 -1.10 -4.97 -3.19
C ALA A 252 -2.01 -3.87 -3.76
N ALA A 253 -2.55 -4.08 -4.97
CA ALA A 253 -3.51 -3.16 -5.58
C ALA A 253 -4.77 -2.99 -4.72
N MET A 254 -5.22 -4.07 -4.08
CA MET A 254 -6.39 -4.03 -3.22
C MET A 254 -6.13 -3.28 -1.91
N SER A 255 -4.96 -3.46 -1.31
CA SER A 255 -4.53 -2.68 -0.15
C SER A 255 -4.55 -1.17 -0.45
N GLU A 256 -4.03 -0.75 -1.61
CA GLU A 256 -4.12 0.65 -2.06
C GLU A 256 -5.57 1.14 -2.17
N ALA A 257 -6.42 0.34 -2.80
CA ALA A 257 -7.82 0.70 -3.01
C ALA A 257 -8.57 0.84 -1.68
N ILE A 258 -8.28 -0.02 -0.70
CA ILE A 258 -8.89 0.05 0.63
C ILE A 258 -8.47 1.33 1.35
N TYR A 259 -7.17 1.68 1.35
CA TYR A 259 -6.73 2.92 1.96
C TYR A 259 -7.29 4.16 1.24
N ALA A 260 -7.39 4.14 -0.09
CA ALA A 260 -8.01 5.23 -0.84
C ALA A 260 -9.52 5.33 -0.57
N ALA A 261 -10.22 4.22 -0.32
CA ALA A 261 -11.62 4.22 0.08
C ALA A 261 -11.79 4.82 1.49
N LEU A 262 -10.87 4.50 2.41
CA LEU A 262 -10.84 5.10 3.75
C LEU A 262 -10.55 6.61 3.68
N ASP A 263 -9.66 7.05 2.78
CA ASP A 263 -9.43 8.47 2.52
C ASP A 263 -10.70 9.16 2.00
N ALA A 264 -11.41 8.55 1.04
CA ALA A 264 -12.65 9.08 0.48
C ALA A 264 -13.78 9.15 1.53
N ARG A 265 -13.78 8.24 2.50
CA ARG A 265 -14.68 8.23 3.66
C ARG A 265 -14.26 9.17 4.79
N GLY A 266 -13.07 9.76 4.71
CA GLY A 266 -12.54 10.66 5.74
C GLY A 266 -12.08 9.95 7.02
N VAL A 267 -11.77 8.66 6.97
CA VAL A 267 -11.30 7.89 8.13
C VAL A 267 -9.82 8.19 8.36
N THR A 268 -9.49 8.96 9.39
CA THR A 268 -8.11 9.42 9.68
C THR A 268 -7.46 8.70 10.84
N ASP A 269 -8.23 8.10 11.75
CA ASP A 269 -7.70 7.36 12.91
C ASP A 269 -6.89 6.13 12.47
N PRO A 270 -5.59 6.02 12.83
CA PRO A 270 -4.74 4.93 12.35
C PRO A 270 -5.21 3.55 12.78
N VAL A 271 -5.79 3.42 13.99
CA VAL A 271 -6.28 2.12 14.49
C VAL A 271 -7.51 1.68 13.70
N ALA A 272 -8.47 2.58 13.48
CA ALA A 272 -9.62 2.32 12.63
C ALA A 272 -9.20 1.93 11.21
N ARG A 273 -8.23 2.63 10.63
CA ARG A 273 -7.74 2.35 9.28
C ARG A 273 -7.15 0.95 9.17
N GLU A 274 -6.37 0.51 10.16
CA GLU A 274 -5.81 -0.85 10.20
C GLU A 274 -6.91 -1.92 10.30
N ARG A 275 -7.88 -1.73 11.20
CA ARG A 275 -9.02 -2.66 11.36
C ARG A 275 -9.84 -2.81 10.07
N TRP A 276 -10.21 -1.69 9.45
CA TRP A 276 -10.91 -1.70 8.17
C TRP A 276 -10.07 -2.35 7.07
N HIS A 277 -8.76 -2.03 7.03
CA HIS A 277 -7.84 -2.62 6.06
C HIS A 277 -7.82 -4.14 6.15
N ASP A 278 -7.59 -4.70 7.34
CA ASP A 278 -7.43 -6.14 7.52
C ASP A 278 -8.74 -6.90 7.24
N GLY A 279 -9.87 -6.35 7.70
CA GLY A 279 -11.18 -6.92 7.40
C GLY A 279 -11.52 -6.89 5.91
N TYR A 280 -11.22 -5.78 5.20
CA TYR A 280 -11.48 -5.69 3.77
C TYR A 280 -10.48 -6.43 2.90
N MET A 281 -9.24 -6.62 3.35
CA MET A 281 -8.33 -7.56 2.72
C MET A 281 -8.89 -8.99 2.80
N THR A 282 -9.43 -9.39 3.95
CA THR A 282 -10.09 -10.70 4.09
C THR A 282 -11.32 -10.82 3.18
N LEU A 283 -12.21 -9.82 3.22
CA LEU A 283 -13.45 -9.80 2.43
C LEU A 283 -13.15 -9.87 0.93
N THR A 284 -12.33 -8.95 0.41
CA THR A 284 -12.03 -8.89 -1.03
C THR A 284 -11.24 -10.09 -1.53
N GLY A 285 -10.43 -10.71 -0.67
CA GLY A 285 -9.75 -11.96 -0.98
C GLY A 285 -10.74 -13.12 -1.18
N ARG A 286 -11.78 -13.20 -0.34
CA ARG A 286 -12.83 -14.23 -0.43
C ARG A 286 -13.79 -13.98 -1.59
N GLU A 287 -14.21 -12.73 -1.75
CA GLU A 287 -15.26 -12.33 -2.70
C GLU A 287 -14.77 -12.30 -4.15
N SER A 288 -13.52 -11.92 -4.38
CA SER A 288 -13.01 -11.70 -5.74
C SER A 288 -11.59 -12.17 -5.99
N GLY A 289 -10.91 -12.74 -4.98
CA GLY A 289 -9.48 -13.01 -5.08
C GLY A 289 -8.67 -11.73 -5.31
N HIS A 290 -9.13 -10.60 -4.77
CA HIS A 290 -8.56 -9.26 -5.00
C HIS A 290 -8.58 -8.82 -6.47
N ASN A 291 -9.62 -9.19 -7.22
CA ASN A 291 -9.76 -8.83 -8.63
C ASN A 291 -11.02 -8.00 -8.88
N ALA A 292 -10.82 -6.73 -9.19
CA ALA A 292 -11.91 -5.80 -9.45
C ALA A 292 -12.70 -6.07 -10.72
N SER A 293 -12.29 -7.02 -11.58
CA SER A 293 -13.00 -7.35 -12.82
C SER A 293 -13.98 -8.52 -12.68
N VAL A 294 -14.09 -9.08 -11.48
CA VAL A 294 -14.96 -10.23 -11.18
C VAL A 294 -16.42 -9.80 -11.22
N VAL A 295 -17.23 -10.64 -11.87
CA VAL A 295 -18.68 -10.53 -11.94
C VAL A 295 -19.25 -11.92 -11.78
N ASN A 296 -20.31 -12.05 -10.99
CA ASN A 296 -21.02 -13.31 -10.85
C ASN A 296 -22.06 -13.43 -11.98
N LEU A 297 -22.14 -14.59 -12.62
CA LEU A 297 -23.02 -14.80 -13.79
C LEU A 297 -24.11 -15.85 -13.54
N SER A 298 -24.07 -16.55 -12.40
CA SER A 298 -24.86 -17.77 -12.21
C SER A 298 -25.48 -17.91 -10.82
N ASP A 299 -25.29 -16.94 -9.92
CA ASP A 299 -25.97 -16.96 -8.62
C ASP A 299 -27.42 -16.47 -8.71
N SER A 300 -28.12 -16.49 -7.58
CA SER A 300 -29.50 -16.01 -7.48
C SER A 300 -29.67 -14.53 -7.81
N ASN A 301 -28.59 -13.73 -7.84
CA ASN A 301 -28.64 -12.32 -8.18
C ASN A 301 -28.42 -12.07 -9.69
N ALA A 302 -27.90 -13.05 -10.43
CA ALA A 302 -27.60 -12.94 -11.86
C ALA A 302 -28.85 -13.01 -12.75
N HIS A 303 -29.74 -12.01 -12.62
CA HIS A 303 -30.95 -11.86 -13.42
C HIS A 303 -31.15 -10.43 -13.94
N GLY A 304 -32.13 -10.26 -14.83
CA GLY A 304 -32.45 -8.99 -15.49
C GLY A 304 -31.79 -8.82 -16.84
N THR A 305 -31.92 -7.62 -17.42
CA THR A 305 -31.37 -7.29 -18.74
C THR A 305 -29.86 -7.43 -18.78
N GLN A 306 -29.32 -7.89 -19.90
CA GLN A 306 -27.88 -7.97 -20.10
C GLN A 306 -27.26 -6.57 -20.25
N MET A 307 -26.19 -6.31 -19.50
CA MET A 307 -25.51 -5.01 -19.49
C MET A 307 -24.29 -5.00 -20.43
N SER A 308 -23.67 -3.84 -20.60
CA SER A 308 -22.52 -3.63 -21.49
C SER A 308 -21.28 -4.45 -21.14
N ASP A 309 -21.21 -4.98 -19.92
CA ASP A 309 -20.16 -5.87 -19.44
C ASP A 309 -20.45 -7.36 -19.70
N GLY A 310 -21.58 -7.67 -20.33
CA GLY A 310 -22.01 -9.03 -20.67
C GLY A 310 -22.70 -9.79 -19.53
N ALA A 311 -22.94 -9.15 -18.38
CA ALA A 311 -23.60 -9.78 -17.24
C ALA A 311 -25.05 -9.28 -17.05
N PRO A 312 -25.96 -10.09 -16.46
CA PRO A 312 -27.29 -9.63 -16.08
C PRO A 312 -27.25 -8.40 -15.15
N ALA A 313 -28.24 -7.52 -15.25
CA ALA A 313 -28.27 -6.24 -14.54
C ALA A 313 -28.03 -6.38 -13.05
N ASN A 314 -28.67 -7.35 -12.37
CA ASN A 314 -28.60 -7.46 -10.91
C ASN A 314 -27.37 -8.23 -10.38
N SER A 315 -26.45 -8.66 -11.25
CA SER A 315 -25.26 -9.42 -10.87
C SER A 315 -24.32 -8.69 -9.90
N SER A 316 -23.71 -9.42 -8.96
CA SER A 316 -22.65 -8.87 -8.10
C SER A 316 -21.37 -8.62 -8.89
N ARG A 317 -20.68 -7.51 -8.60
CA ARG A 317 -19.53 -7.02 -9.36
C ARG A 317 -18.45 -6.41 -8.47
N GLY A 318 -17.22 -6.46 -8.96
CA GLY A 318 -16.09 -5.75 -8.37
C GLY A 318 -15.51 -6.45 -7.13
N PRO A 319 -14.59 -5.77 -6.43
CA PRO A 319 -13.77 -6.41 -5.40
C PRO A 319 -14.55 -6.88 -4.16
N ALA A 320 -15.60 -6.15 -3.76
CA ALA A 320 -16.46 -6.50 -2.64
C ALA A 320 -17.80 -7.10 -3.08
N GLN A 321 -17.93 -7.47 -4.36
CA GLN A 321 -19.12 -8.12 -4.93
C GLN A 321 -20.45 -7.38 -4.65
N CYS A 322 -20.45 -6.05 -4.76
CA CYS A 322 -21.68 -5.26 -4.69
C CYS A 322 -22.61 -5.53 -5.89
N ILE A 323 -23.91 -5.63 -5.65
CA ILE A 323 -24.93 -5.52 -6.72
C ILE A 323 -25.22 -4.03 -7.02
N PRO A 324 -25.72 -3.66 -8.21
CA PRO A 324 -25.91 -2.25 -8.58
C PRO A 324 -26.83 -1.46 -7.67
N SER A 325 -27.90 -2.08 -7.13
CA SER A 325 -28.81 -1.40 -6.21
C SER A 325 -28.11 -1.04 -4.88
N THR A 326 -27.30 -1.94 -4.33
CA THR A 326 -26.47 -1.68 -3.15
C THR A 326 -25.42 -0.62 -3.45
N PHE A 327 -24.66 -0.78 -4.54
CA PHE A 327 -23.64 0.21 -4.92
C PHE A 327 -24.24 1.62 -5.07
N ALA A 328 -25.40 1.71 -5.73
CA ALA A 328 -26.10 2.98 -5.93
C ALA A 328 -26.61 3.59 -4.62
N ALA A 329 -27.21 2.77 -3.75
CA ALA A 329 -27.77 3.20 -2.47
C ALA A 329 -26.72 3.70 -1.48
N TYR A 330 -25.51 3.14 -1.54
CA TYR A 330 -24.43 3.37 -0.56
C TYR A 330 -23.19 4.04 -1.16
N HIS A 331 -23.29 4.60 -2.37
CA HIS A 331 -22.19 5.26 -3.07
C HIS A 331 -21.46 6.29 -2.19
N GLN A 332 -20.13 6.37 -2.29
CA GLN A 332 -19.35 7.35 -1.52
C GLN A 332 -19.14 8.64 -2.33
N PRO A 333 -19.54 9.82 -1.82
CA PRO A 333 -19.22 11.09 -2.45
C PRO A 333 -17.74 11.23 -2.75
N GLY A 334 -17.41 11.74 -3.94
CA GLY A 334 -16.03 11.89 -4.40
C GLY A 334 -15.42 10.64 -5.03
N THR A 335 -16.16 9.53 -5.14
CA THR A 335 -15.73 8.31 -5.83
C THR A 335 -16.43 8.14 -7.19
N SER A 336 -15.92 7.24 -8.03
CA SER A 336 -16.46 6.96 -9.36
C SER A 336 -17.84 6.30 -9.29
N THR A 337 -18.72 6.55 -10.26
CA THR A 337 -19.97 5.78 -10.38
C THR A 337 -19.78 4.42 -11.09
N SER A 338 -18.55 4.05 -11.45
CA SER A 338 -18.26 2.71 -11.97
C SER A 338 -18.19 1.69 -10.84
N ILE A 339 -19.03 0.66 -10.93
CA ILE A 339 -19.05 -0.44 -9.94
C ILE A 339 -17.79 -1.31 -9.99
N TYR A 340 -17.02 -1.25 -11.07
CA TYR A 340 -15.74 -1.96 -11.20
C TYR A 340 -14.55 -1.15 -10.65
N GLU A 341 -14.73 0.15 -10.40
CA GLU A 341 -13.67 0.97 -9.82
C GLU A 341 -13.45 0.57 -8.35
N PRO A 342 -12.24 0.10 -7.97
CA PRO A 342 -12.02 -0.50 -6.66
C PRO A 342 -12.34 0.40 -5.48
N VAL A 343 -11.98 1.69 -5.55
CA VAL A 343 -12.17 2.64 -4.45
C VAL A 343 -13.66 2.87 -4.19
N ALA A 344 -14.43 3.12 -5.24
CA ALA A 344 -15.87 3.31 -5.17
C ALA A 344 -16.61 2.07 -4.65
N ASN A 345 -16.26 0.88 -5.18
CA ASN A 345 -16.92 -0.38 -4.81
C ASN A 345 -16.70 -0.72 -3.33
N ILE A 346 -15.45 -0.56 -2.86
CA ILE A 346 -15.08 -0.80 -1.46
C ILE A 346 -15.74 0.22 -0.54
N ALA A 347 -15.69 1.52 -0.88
CA ALA A 347 -16.30 2.56 -0.07
C ALA A 347 -17.82 2.36 0.06
N ALA A 348 -18.50 2.00 -1.03
CA ALA A 348 -19.92 1.68 -1.01
C ALA A 348 -20.23 0.45 -0.14
N SER A 349 -19.39 -0.60 -0.22
CA SER A 349 -19.52 -1.78 0.65
C SER A 349 -19.33 -1.43 2.13
N MET A 350 -18.36 -0.56 2.46
CA MET A 350 -18.13 -0.08 3.83
C MET A 350 -19.36 0.65 4.38
N ASN A 351 -19.96 1.54 3.59
CA ASN A 351 -21.17 2.25 3.96
C ASN A 351 -22.37 1.28 4.12
N TYR A 352 -22.48 0.28 3.24
CA TYR A 352 -23.51 -0.75 3.34
C TYR A 352 -23.38 -1.57 4.62
N VAL A 353 -22.17 -2.02 4.98
CA VAL A 353 -22.02 -2.88 6.17
C VAL A 353 -22.24 -2.12 7.48
N MET A 354 -21.90 -0.83 7.52
CA MET A 354 -22.23 0.04 8.65
C MET A 354 -23.74 0.14 8.83
N GLU A 355 -24.48 0.45 7.77
CA GLU A 355 -25.94 0.62 7.84
C GLU A 355 -26.66 -0.71 8.11
N ARG A 356 -26.26 -1.78 7.38
CA ARG A 356 -26.99 -3.04 7.39
C ARG A 356 -26.69 -3.90 8.61
N TYR A 357 -25.43 -3.91 9.05
CA TYR A 357 -24.96 -4.78 10.13
C TYR A 357 -24.59 -4.01 11.40
N GLY A 358 -24.69 -2.66 11.39
CA GLY A 358 -24.35 -1.83 12.54
C GLY A 358 -22.88 -1.94 12.92
N VAL A 359 -22.00 -2.00 11.91
CA VAL A 359 -20.53 -1.96 12.11
C VAL A 359 -20.15 -0.54 12.51
N ASP A 360 -19.35 -0.42 13.56
CA ASP A 360 -18.88 0.86 14.07
C ASP A 360 -17.97 1.57 13.05
N PRO A 361 -17.99 2.92 12.99
CA PRO A 361 -17.11 3.68 12.10
C PRO A 361 -15.62 3.38 12.29
N ASP A 362 -15.20 2.91 13.49
CA ASP A 362 -13.83 2.54 13.81
C ASP A 362 -13.47 1.09 13.40
N GLY A 363 -14.42 0.34 12.83
CA GLY A 363 -14.23 -1.02 12.35
C GLY A 363 -13.93 -2.06 13.43
N SER A 364 -14.07 -1.73 14.71
CA SER A 364 -13.75 -2.62 15.84
C SER A 364 -14.57 -3.92 15.86
N ASP A 365 -15.77 -3.87 15.32
CA ASP A 365 -16.76 -4.95 15.32
C ASP A 365 -17.04 -5.49 13.89
N LEU A 366 -16.16 -5.19 12.93
CA LEU A 366 -16.28 -5.62 11.54
C LEU A 366 -16.37 -7.15 11.39
N GLY A 367 -15.95 -7.90 12.41
CA GLY A 367 -16.15 -9.35 12.53
C GLY A 367 -17.63 -9.81 12.56
N LYS A 368 -18.59 -8.90 12.76
CA LYS A 368 -20.03 -9.13 12.54
C LYS A 368 -20.34 -9.52 11.09
N VAL A 369 -19.51 -9.09 10.14
CA VAL A 369 -19.59 -9.45 8.73
C VAL A 369 -18.74 -10.70 8.51
N SER A 370 -19.37 -11.84 8.27
CA SER A 370 -18.67 -13.12 8.13
C SER A 370 -17.56 -13.11 7.08
N GLN A 371 -17.76 -12.37 5.99
CA GLN A 371 -16.80 -12.26 4.88
C GLN A 371 -15.56 -11.46 5.27
N ALA A 372 -15.69 -10.47 6.17
CA ALA A 372 -14.57 -9.69 6.70
C ALA A 372 -13.90 -10.34 7.92
N ASN A 373 -14.55 -11.33 8.53
CA ASN A 373 -14.02 -12.03 9.70
C ASN A 373 -13.02 -13.13 9.30
N SER A 374 -11.73 -12.89 9.57
CA SER A 374 -10.64 -13.84 9.29
C SER A 374 -10.72 -15.13 10.11
N ALA A 375 -11.39 -15.10 11.27
CA ALA A 375 -11.60 -16.27 12.14
C ALA A 375 -12.86 -17.08 11.79
N ALA A 376 -13.75 -16.56 10.95
CA ALA A 376 -14.91 -17.30 10.46
C ALA A 376 -14.57 -18.07 9.16
N ALA A 377 -15.12 -19.27 9.00
CA ALA A 377 -15.02 -20.00 7.73
C ALA A 377 -15.68 -19.19 6.60
N PRO A 378 -15.10 -19.17 5.37
CA PRO A 378 -15.72 -18.51 4.23
C PRO A 378 -17.07 -19.19 3.96
N ARG A 379 -18.17 -18.44 4.13
CA ARG A 379 -19.47 -18.85 3.62
C ARG A 379 -19.53 -18.42 2.16
N GLY A 380 -19.46 -19.39 1.25
CA GLY A 380 -19.84 -19.17 -0.14
C GLY A 380 -21.33 -18.83 -0.22
N TYR A 381 -21.70 -18.02 -1.21
CA TYR A 381 -23.10 -17.75 -1.55
C TYR A 381 -23.82 -19.02 -1.99
#